data_AF-A0A4Y3KMA1-F1
#
_entry.id   AF-A0A4Y3KMA1-F1
#
_cell.length_a   1.000
_cell.length_b   1.000
_cell.length_c   1.000
_cell.angle_alpha   90.00
_cell.angle_beta   90.00
_cell.angle_gamma   90.00
#
_symmetry.space_group_name_H-M   'P 1'
#
loop_
_entity.id
_entity.type
_entity.pdbx_description
1 polymer ?
#
loop_
_entity_poly.entity_id
_entity_poly.type
_entity_poly.pdbx_seq_one_letter_code
_entity_poly.pdbx_strand_id
1 'polypeptide(L)'
;MSQATVHRSGDPRRGRGPTRRSRRAAARTRRRGLAALVTATALVAGAGTGWAVAGSSRAGSAAVASIAEATSLVVADDVQRVRSSAVARGDGHRDVPTELPTPVAAPSDLDASLSAGREPVPAVTLPPGLTADDLAAGLLGRDVPVSASGDLVVVPGSASGPGTGAVKRVRVEVEGGLAVDGERFAAFVMATLNDPRGWGADGSVSFDRTDSDADLRVVLASPDLVDELCAPLATNGKVSCGRNGHAVLNLLRWVEGSPAYGDALSPYRNYLVNHEVGHLLGHPHQRCPGPGQVAPLMQQQSYSVTPCTPNPWPHPES
;
A
#
# COMPACT_ATOMS: atom_id res chain seq x y z
N MET A 1 -62.27 -42.31 0.59
CA MET A 1 -62.19 -43.77 0.34
C MET A 1 -62.47 -44.02 -1.14
N SER A 2 -61.75 -44.94 -1.81
CA SER A 2 -62.18 -45.73 -2.98
C SER A 2 -62.67 -45.00 -4.28
N GLN A 3 -62.21 -45.30 -5.52
CA GLN A 3 -61.21 -46.26 -6.04
C GLN A 3 -60.46 -45.73 -7.31
N ALA A 4 -59.58 -46.59 -7.86
CA ALA A 4 -58.81 -46.53 -9.11
C ALA A 4 -59.62 -46.21 -10.40
N THR A 5 -59.11 -45.42 -11.38
CA THR A 5 -58.26 -45.79 -12.58
C THR A 5 -59.10 -46.50 -13.70
N VAL A 6 -58.97 -46.33 -15.03
CA VAL A 6 -57.80 -46.33 -15.95
C VAL A 6 -58.08 -45.66 -17.33
N HIS A 7 -57.11 -44.89 -17.88
CA HIS A 7 -56.94 -44.47 -19.31
C HIS A 7 -58.06 -43.62 -19.98
N ARG A 8 -57.86 -42.87 -21.09
CA ARG A 8 -56.78 -42.68 -22.12
C ARG A 8 -56.92 -41.23 -22.68
N SER A 9 -56.05 -40.56 -23.45
CA SER A 9 -54.80 -40.79 -24.20
C SER A 9 -54.03 -39.45 -24.34
N GLY A 10 -52.74 -39.43 -24.73
CA GLY A 10 -52.09 -38.21 -25.26
C GLY A 10 -50.54 -38.19 -25.23
N ASP A 11 -49.89 -38.18 -26.40
CA ASP A 11 -48.44 -37.96 -26.58
C ASP A 11 -48.17 -36.52 -27.04
N PRO A 12 -47.09 -35.87 -26.55
CA PRO A 12 -46.14 -35.32 -27.51
C PRO A 12 -44.66 -35.38 -27.10
N ARG A 13 -43.92 -36.31 -27.72
CA ARG A 13 -42.68 -36.12 -28.52
C ARG A 13 -41.47 -35.35 -27.94
N ARG A 14 -40.30 -35.85 -28.37
CA ARG A 14 -38.91 -35.29 -28.29
C ARG A 14 -38.22 -35.51 -26.93
N GLY A 15 -36.96 -35.93 -26.88
CA GLY A 15 -36.08 -36.39 -27.97
C GLY A 15 -34.63 -36.58 -27.51
N ARG A 16 -34.18 -37.83 -27.30
CA ARG A 16 -32.84 -38.14 -26.79
C ARG A 16 -31.82 -38.24 -27.94
N GLY A 17 -30.84 -37.34 -27.98
CA GLY A 17 -29.72 -37.34 -28.95
C GLY A 17 -28.49 -38.13 -28.47
N PRO A 18 -27.61 -38.60 -29.37
CA PRO A 18 -26.64 -39.65 -29.06
C PRO A 18 -25.26 -39.17 -28.57
N THR A 19 -24.58 -40.05 -27.83
CA THR A 19 -23.14 -39.94 -27.51
C THR A 19 -22.29 -40.05 -28.77
N ARG A 20 -21.21 -39.26 -28.87
CA ARG A 20 -20.34 -39.24 -30.07
C ARG A 20 -18.86 -39.43 -29.73
N ARG A 21 -18.43 -40.70 -29.71
CA ARG A 21 -17.02 -41.09 -29.65
C ARG A 21 -16.39 -41.04 -31.07
N SER A 22 -15.07 -40.84 -31.11
CA SER A 22 -14.15 -41.09 -32.25
C SER A 22 -13.83 -39.96 -33.26
N ARG A 23 -12.51 -39.79 -33.44
CA ARG A 23 -11.76 -39.50 -34.69
C ARG A 23 -12.08 -38.23 -35.50
N ARG A 24 -11.16 -37.26 -35.41
CA ARG A 24 -10.49 -36.69 -36.58
C ARG A 24 -8.97 -36.72 -36.37
N ALA A 25 -8.21 -36.73 -37.46
CA ALA A 25 -6.74 -36.87 -37.45
C ALA A 25 -6.05 -35.74 -38.21
N ALA A 26 -4.78 -35.52 -37.86
CA ALA A 26 -3.71 -34.92 -38.65
C ALA A 26 -4.00 -33.66 -39.51
N ALA A 27 -3.52 -32.52 -39.03
CA ALA A 27 -3.06 -31.41 -39.88
C ALA A 27 -1.82 -30.72 -39.25
N ARG A 28 -0.63 -31.32 -39.41
CA ARG A 28 0.65 -30.74 -38.94
C ARG A 28 1.22 -29.77 -39.98
N THR A 29 0.79 -28.51 -39.97
CA THR A 29 1.39 -27.46 -40.80
C THR A 29 2.68 -26.92 -40.17
N ARG A 30 3.83 -27.36 -40.67
CA ARG A 30 5.14 -26.75 -40.34
C ARG A 30 5.17 -25.31 -40.87
N ARG A 31 5.47 -24.31 -40.03
CA ARG A 31 6.10 -23.06 -40.49
C ARG A 31 7.60 -23.15 -40.22
N ARG A 32 8.42 -22.88 -41.25
CA ARG A 32 9.88 -22.86 -41.17
C ARG A 32 10.32 -21.50 -40.65
N GLY A 33 11.39 -21.46 -39.85
CA GLY A 33 12.00 -20.19 -39.43
C GLY A 33 12.69 -19.48 -40.60
N LEU A 34 12.75 -18.15 -40.51
CA LEU A 34 13.64 -17.31 -41.30
C LEU A 34 14.78 -16.87 -40.38
N ALA A 35 16.01 -17.23 -40.72
CA ALA A 35 17.20 -16.73 -40.03
C ALA A 35 17.52 -15.31 -40.56
N ALA A 36 17.65 -14.34 -39.67
CA ALA A 36 18.17 -13.03 -40.03
C ALA A 36 19.69 -13.13 -40.26
N LEU A 37 20.17 -12.68 -41.42
CA LEU A 37 21.61 -12.60 -41.68
C LEU A 37 22.23 -11.47 -40.86
N VAL A 38 23.28 -11.78 -40.10
CA VAL A 38 24.17 -10.78 -39.51
C VAL A 38 25.28 -10.48 -40.52
N THR A 39 25.22 -9.31 -41.17
CA THR A 39 26.29 -8.83 -42.06
C THR A 39 27.34 -8.05 -41.26
N ALA A 40 28.46 -8.70 -40.93
CA ALA A 40 29.59 -8.04 -40.30
C ALA A 40 30.44 -7.29 -41.34
N THR A 41 30.49 -5.96 -41.25
CA THR A 41 31.40 -5.13 -42.05
C THR A 41 32.69 -4.86 -41.28
N ALA A 42 33.78 -5.52 -41.67
CA ALA A 42 35.12 -5.19 -41.18
C ALA A 42 35.69 -3.97 -41.92
N LEU A 43 36.42 -3.12 -41.20
CA LEU A 43 37.24 -2.05 -41.76
C LEU A 43 38.65 -2.15 -41.19
N VAL A 44 39.65 -2.27 -42.06
CA VAL A 44 41.07 -2.39 -41.72
C VAL A 44 41.89 -1.50 -42.64
N ALA A 45 42.49 -0.45 -42.10
CA ALA A 45 43.65 0.25 -42.65
C ALA A 45 44.22 1.21 -41.59
N GLY A 46 45.55 1.26 -41.43
CA GLY A 46 46.22 2.12 -40.45
C GLY A 46 47.50 1.50 -39.90
N ALA A 47 48.58 1.52 -40.69
CA ALA A 47 49.84 0.87 -40.37
C ALA A 47 51.03 1.83 -40.41
N GLY A 48 52.03 1.57 -39.56
CA GLY A 48 53.30 2.29 -39.51
C GLY A 48 53.33 3.45 -38.51
N THR A 49 54.47 3.79 -37.89
CA THR A 49 55.77 3.09 -37.79
C THR A 49 56.41 3.45 -36.45
N GLY A 50 56.97 2.48 -35.74
CA GLY A 50 57.60 2.72 -34.42
C GLY A 50 59.07 3.14 -34.51
N TRP A 51 59.52 3.91 -33.50
CA TRP A 51 60.92 4.08 -33.11
C TRP A 51 61.01 3.91 -31.59
N ALA A 52 62.06 3.24 -31.12
CA ALA A 52 62.30 3.01 -29.69
C ALA A 52 63.68 3.53 -29.30
N VAL A 53 63.73 4.41 -28.31
CA VAL A 53 64.95 4.78 -27.58
C VAL A 53 64.58 4.88 -26.09
N ALA A 54 65.38 4.28 -25.22
CA ALA A 54 65.12 4.29 -23.78
C ALA A 54 65.46 5.65 -23.17
N GLY A 55 64.56 6.21 -22.35
CA GLY A 55 64.75 7.45 -21.60
C GLY A 55 64.33 7.28 -20.15
N SER A 56 65.28 6.92 -19.27
CA SER A 56 65.01 6.65 -17.86
C SER A 56 64.93 7.95 -17.03
N SER A 57 63.80 8.20 -16.36
CA SER A 57 63.75 9.12 -15.21
C SER A 57 62.55 8.88 -14.29
N ARG A 58 62.87 8.70 -13.00
CA ARG A 58 62.10 9.02 -11.78
C ARG A 58 60.56 8.94 -11.85
N ALA A 59 60.01 7.94 -11.15
CA ALA A 59 58.69 8.09 -10.55
C ALA A 59 58.72 9.24 -9.54
N GLY A 60 57.71 10.12 -9.58
CA GLY A 60 57.51 11.21 -8.64
C GLY A 60 56.01 11.41 -8.41
N SER A 61 55.59 11.44 -7.15
CA SER A 61 54.17 11.52 -6.78
C SER A 61 53.59 12.90 -7.11
N ALA A 62 52.43 12.92 -7.77
CA ALA A 62 51.63 14.11 -7.97
C ALA A 62 50.20 13.86 -7.50
N ALA A 63 49.91 14.22 -6.24
CA ALA A 63 48.54 14.40 -5.80
C ALA A 63 48.01 15.72 -6.37
N VAL A 64 46.84 15.71 -7.01
CA VAL A 64 46.14 16.92 -7.45
C VAL A 64 45.09 17.32 -6.42
N ALA A 65 45.07 18.61 -6.07
CA ALA A 65 44.34 19.10 -4.90
C ALA A 65 42.86 19.38 -5.19
N SER A 66 42.01 19.10 -4.19
CA SER A 66 40.67 19.68 -4.12
C SER A 66 40.78 21.18 -3.82
N ILE A 67 40.29 22.03 -4.72
CA ILE A 67 40.07 23.44 -4.42
C ILE A 67 38.85 23.59 -3.51
N ALA A 68 38.99 24.41 -2.47
CA ALA A 68 37.92 24.83 -1.60
C ALA A 68 37.76 26.34 -1.71
N GLU A 69 36.53 26.82 -1.86
CA GLU A 69 36.17 28.20 -1.54
C GLU A 69 35.22 28.19 -0.34
N ALA A 70 35.41 29.16 0.54
CA ALA A 70 34.63 29.30 1.77
C ALA A 70 34.32 30.78 2.00
N THR A 71 33.07 31.07 2.32
CA THR A 71 32.64 32.36 2.88
C THR A 71 31.70 32.11 4.03
N SER A 72 32.09 32.58 5.21
CA SER A 72 31.33 32.45 6.45
C SER A 72 30.45 33.68 6.68
N LEU A 73 29.40 33.52 7.49
CA LEU A 73 29.02 34.59 8.42
C LEU A 73 28.73 33.99 9.79
N VAL A 74 28.94 34.78 10.84
CA VAL A 74 28.96 34.34 12.24
C VAL A 74 27.87 35.06 13.02
N VAL A 75 27.12 34.32 13.82
CA VAL A 75 26.44 34.83 15.02
C VAL A 75 26.67 33.82 16.14
N ALA A 76 26.98 34.31 17.33
CA ALA A 76 27.21 33.50 18.54
C ALA A 76 26.32 34.00 19.69
N ASP A 77 26.18 33.14 20.70
CA ASP A 77 25.47 33.29 21.99
C ASP A 77 24.91 34.66 22.42
N ASP A 78 23.68 34.64 22.94
CA ASP A 78 23.50 34.75 24.40
C ASP A 78 22.22 34.02 24.88
N VAL A 79 22.30 33.35 26.03
CA VAL A 79 21.16 32.74 26.75
C VAL A 79 21.33 32.95 28.26
N GLN A 80 21.24 34.20 28.72
CA GLN A 80 21.25 34.49 30.15
C GLN A 80 19.95 34.07 30.87
N ARG A 81 20.13 33.33 31.96
CA ARG A 81 19.10 32.93 32.92
C ARG A 81 18.84 34.08 33.92
N VAL A 82 17.61 34.60 33.95
CA VAL A 82 17.13 35.49 35.03
C VAL A 82 15.93 34.83 35.76
N ARG A 83 15.74 35.20 37.02
CA ARG A 83 14.82 34.55 37.98
C ARG A 83 13.46 35.27 38.11
N SER A 84 12.53 34.58 38.76
CA SER A 84 11.21 35.07 39.15
C SER A 84 11.23 36.38 39.95
N SER A 85 10.18 37.17 39.78
CA SER A 85 9.70 38.22 40.70
C SER A 85 8.16 38.16 40.74
N ALA A 86 7.54 38.64 41.82
CA ALA A 86 6.10 38.44 42.08
C ALA A 86 5.45 39.67 42.72
N VAL A 87 4.10 39.65 42.79
CA VAL A 87 3.20 40.65 43.42
C VAL A 87 3.24 42.07 42.78
N ALA A 88 2.17 42.89 42.75
CA ALA A 88 0.84 42.78 43.36
C ALA A 88 -0.25 43.59 42.59
N ARG A 89 -1.52 43.18 42.78
CA ARG A 89 -2.79 43.97 42.81
C ARG A 89 -3.10 45.00 41.70
N GLY A 90 -4.30 44.84 41.14
CA GLY A 90 -5.11 45.94 40.60
C GLY A 90 -6.59 45.58 40.73
N ASP A 91 -7.38 46.38 41.46
CA ASP A 91 -8.79 46.10 41.73
C ASP A 91 -9.68 46.46 40.52
N GLY A 92 -10.70 45.62 40.26
CA GLY A 92 -11.53 45.68 39.05
C GLY A 92 -12.96 45.20 39.28
N HIS A 93 -13.63 45.78 40.28
CA HIS A 93 -14.97 45.41 40.74
C HIS A 93 -16.05 45.57 39.66
N ARG A 94 -16.85 44.51 39.45
CA ARG A 94 -18.18 44.53 38.81
C ARG A 94 -19.09 43.52 39.53
N ASP A 95 -20.25 43.98 39.95
CA ASP A 95 -21.23 43.16 40.67
C ASP A 95 -21.97 42.16 39.77
N VAL A 96 -22.31 41.01 40.35
CA VAL A 96 -23.42 40.14 39.94
C VAL A 96 -24.14 39.73 41.24
N PRO A 97 -25.46 39.94 41.38
CA PRO A 97 -26.17 39.60 42.60
C PRO A 97 -26.19 38.09 42.89
N THR A 98 -25.80 37.71 44.11
CA THR A 98 -25.97 36.34 44.64
C THR A 98 -27.32 36.24 45.35
N GLU A 99 -28.28 35.57 44.74
CA GLU A 99 -29.51 35.14 45.42
C GLU A 99 -29.32 33.72 45.99
N LEU A 100 -29.72 33.50 47.24
CA LEU A 100 -29.46 32.26 47.98
C LEU A 100 -30.65 31.29 47.88
N PRO A 101 -30.52 30.14 47.19
CA PRO A 101 -31.54 29.09 47.25
C PRO A 101 -31.53 28.41 48.64
N THR A 102 -32.72 28.14 49.17
CA THR A 102 -32.90 27.45 50.45
C THR A 102 -32.60 25.95 50.33
N PRO A 103 -32.18 25.29 51.42
CA PRO A 103 -31.91 23.85 51.41
C PRO A 103 -33.22 23.04 51.35
N VAL A 104 -33.54 22.52 50.16
CA VAL A 104 -34.60 21.52 49.98
C VAL A 104 -34.07 20.16 50.44
N ALA A 105 -34.82 19.47 51.31
CA ALA A 105 -34.45 18.14 51.77
C ALA A 105 -34.47 17.13 50.61
N ALA A 106 -33.43 16.29 50.52
CA ALA A 106 -33.32 15.30 49.46
C ALA A 106 -34.34 14.16 49.65
N PRO A 107 -35.05 13.72 48.60
CA PRO A 107 -35.54 12.36 48.55
C PRO A 107 -34.33 11.43 48.42
N SER A 108 -34.09 10.62 49.46
CA SER A 108 -33.46 9.31 49.27
C SER A 108 -34.32 8.45 48.33
N ASP A 109 -33.79 7.29 47.93
CA ASP A 109 -34.53 6.24 47.23
C ASP A 109 -34.79 6.49 45.73
N LEU A 110 -33.71 6.78 44.99
CA LEU A 110 -33.60 6.40 43.57
C LEU A 110 -32.36 5.53 43.34
N ASP A 111 -32.59 4.22 43.33
CA ASP A 111 -31.76 3.09 42.88
C ASP A 111 -30.22 3.24 42.88
N ALA A 112 -29.60 2.65 43.91
CA ALA A 112 -28.21 2.20 43.87
C ALA A 112 -28.03 0.92 43.00
N SER A 113 -28.69 0.87 41.83
CA SER A 113 -28.98 -0.36 41.07
C SER A 113 -28.48 -0.33 39.61
N LEU A 114 -27.49 0.54 39.32
CA LEU A 114 -26.79 0.58 38.01
C LEU A 114 -25.29 0.19 38.11
N SER A 115 -24.81 -0.19 39.29
CA SER A 115 -23.42 -0.63 39.54
C SER A 115 -23.26 -2.16 39.68
N ALA A 116 -24.26 -2.94 39.29
CA ALA A 116 -24.20 -4.40 39.26
C ALA A 116 -24.49 -4.89 37.84
N GLY A 117 -23.57 -5.68 37.26
CA GLY A 117 -23.85 -6.41 36.02
C GLY A 117 -23.22 -5.88 34.72
N ARG A 118 -22.19 -5.00 34.76
CA ARG A 118 -21.27 -4.95 33.61
C ARG A 118 -20.35 -6.17 33.66
N GLU A 119 -20.84 -7.26 33.10
CA GLU A 119 -20.06 -8.46 32.81
C GLU A 119 -18.74 -8.05 32.11
N PRO A 120 -17.58 -8.58 32.53
CA PRO A 120 -16.31 -8.22 31.93
C PRO A 120 -16.33 -8.67 30.47
N VAL A 121 -16.46 -7.70 29.55
CA VAL A 121 -16.44 -7.95 28.10
C VAL A 121 -15.22 -8.81 27.81
N PRO A 122 -15.39 -10.02 27.24
CA PRO A 122 -14.30 -10.98 27.14
C PRO A 122 -13.16 -10.35 26.36
N ALA A 123 -12.00 -10.21 27.02
CA ALA A 123 -10.82 -9.61 26.41
C ALA A 123 -10.50 -10.40 25.14
N VAL A 124 -10.53 -9.73 23.99
CA VAL A 124 -10.32 -10.36 22.69
C VAL A 124 -8.84 -10.78 22.62
N THR A 125 -8.58 -12.03 22.97
CA THR A 125 -7.24 -12.63 22.93
C THR A 125 -6.78 -12.67 21.47
N LEU A 126 -5.91 -11.72 21.12
CA LEU A 126 -5.26 -11.67 19.81
C LEU A 126 -4.48 -12.98 19.59
N PRO A 127 -4.40 -13.51 18.34
CA PRO A 127 -3.51 -14.62 18.05
C PRO A 127 -2.04 -14.25 18.39
N PRO A 128 -1.22 -15.18 18.91
CA PRO A 128 0.12 -14.88 19.37
C PRO A 128 0.97 -14.13 18.34
N GLY A 129 1.52 -12.98 18.74
CA GLY A 129 2.38 -12.14 17.90
C GLY A 129 1.65 -11.17 16.97
N LEU A 130 0.31 -11.21 16.85
CA LEU A 130 -0.44 -10.21 16.07
C LEU A 130 -0.82 -8.99 16.92
N THR A 131 -0.71 -7.82 16.32
CA THR A 131 -1.25 -6.56 16.84
C THR A 131 -2.71 -6.34 16.38
N ALA A 132 -3.39 -5.35 16.97
CA ALA A 132 -4.69 -4.92 16.46
C ALA A 132 -4.59 -4.35 15.03
N ASP A 133 -3.48 -3.66 14.70
CA ASP A 133 -3.18 -3.16 13.36
C ASP A 133 -3.02 -4.28 12.33
N ASP A 134 -2.42 -5.41 12.73
CA ASP A 134 -2.30 -6.60 11.88
C ASP A 134 -3.68 -7.21 11.59
N LEU A 135 -4.50 -7.40 12.63
CA LEU A 135 -5.87 -7.90 12.48
C LEU A 135 -6.79 -6.95 11.69
N ALA A 136 -6.53 -5.63 11.72
CA ALA A 136 -7.26 -4.64 10.92
C ALA A 136 -6.81 -4.64 9.46
N ALA A 137 -5.51 -4.84 9.20
CA ALA A 137 -4.92 -5.03 7.87
C ALA A 137 -5.16 -6.43 7.26
N GLY A 138 -5.96 -7.28 7.93
CA GLY A 138 -6.33 -8.61 7.46
C GLY A 138 -5.29 -9.71 7.67
N LEU A 139 -4.21 -9.49 8.42
CA LEU A 139 -3.28 -10.58 8.74
C LEU A 139 -3.89 -11.54 9.77
N LEU A 140 -3.74 -12.85 9.52
CA LEU A 140 -4.08 -13.94 10.43
C LEU A 140 -2.82 -14.66 10.98
N GLY A 141 -1.64 -14.28 10.49
CA GLY A 141 -0.32 -14.71 10.96
C GLY A 141 0.76 -13.72 10.52
N ARG A 142 2.00 -13.89 10.99
CA ARG A 142 3.17 -13.09 10.58
C ARG A 142 4.20 -13.87 9.78
N ASP A 143 3.90 -15.11 9.41
CA ASP A 143 4.74 -15.91 8.54
C ASP A 143 4.70 -15.38 7.10
N VAL A 144 5.87 -15.12 6.52
CA VAL A 144 6.02 -14.69 5.13
C VAL A 144 6.62 -15.85 4.33
N PRO A 145 5.79 -16.74 3.74
CA PRO A 145 6.29 -17.74 2.81
C PRO A 145 6.80 -17.05 1.53
N VAL A 146 7.92 -17.54 0.98
CA VAL A 146 8.57 -16.93 -0.20
C VAL A 146 7.72 -17.11 -1.48
N SER A 147 7.07 -18.28 -1.59
CA SER A 147 6.03 -18.63 -2.57
C SER A 147 4.79 -19.13 -1.83
N ALA A 148 3.58 -18.86 -2.33
CA ALA A 148 2.36 -19.56 -1.91
C ALA A 148 1.75 -20.35 -3.08
N SER A 149 0.45 -20.19 -3.43
CA SER A 149 -0.18 -21.02 -4.47
C SER A 149 -0.04 -20.49 -5.90
N GLY A 150 0.41 -19.25 -6.12
CA GLY A 150 0.41 -18.59 -7.44
C GLY A 150 -0.97 -18.14 -7.94
N ASP A 151 -2.06 -18.76 -7.48
CA ASP A 151 -3.44 -18.42 -7.85
C ASP A 151 -3.92 -17.16 -7.12
N LEU A 152 -4.38 -16.15 -7.88
CA LEU A 152 -5.01 -14.95 -7.31
C LEU A 152 -6.51 -15.16 -7.08
N VAL A 153 -6.93 -15.11 -5.82
CA VAL A 153 -8.33 -15.18 -5.39
C VAL A 153 -8.91 -13.77 -5.31
N VAL A 154 -10.00 -13.51 -6.04
CA VAL A 154 -10.77 -12.26 -5.91
C VAL A 154 -11.49 -12.25 -4.57
N VAL A 155 -11.36 -11.14 -3.82
CA VAL A 155 -12.17 -10.90 -2.63
C VAL A 155 -13.57 -10.43 -3.08
N PRO A 156 -14.67 -11.12 -2.72
CA PRO A 156 -16.02 -10.81 -3.19
C PRO A 156 -16.52 -9.40 -2.83
N GLY A 157 -17.64 -8.97 -3.42
CA GLY A 157 -18.40 -7.81 -2.96
C GLY A 157 -18.05 -6.48 -3.63
N SER A 158 -18.98 -5.54 -3.50
CA SER A 158 -18.96 -4.25 -4.20
C SER A 158 -19.53 -3.12 -3.32
N ALA A 159 -19.01 -1.91 -3.51
CA ALA A 159 -19.45 -0.70 -2.81
C ALA A 159 -18.97 0.54 -3.57
N SER A 160 -19.80 1.58 -3.72
CA SER A 160 -19.37 2.82 -4.35
C SER A 160 -18.54 3.71 -3.42
N GLY A 161 -17.63 4.48 -4.00
CA GLY A 161 -16.83 5.49 -3.29
C GLY A 161 -17.67 6.67 -2.80
N PRO A 162 -17.15 7.48 -1.86
CA PRO A 162 -17.86 8.63 -1.29
C PRO A 162 -17.77 9.90 -2.16
N GLY A 163 -16.93 9.91 -3.20
CA GLY A 163 -16.62 11.08 -4.00
C GLY A 163 -17.40 11.18 -5.32
N THR A 164 -17.51 12.40 -5.85
CA THR A 164 -18.23 12.71 -7.10
C THR A 164 -17.31 12.85 -8.32
N GLY A 165 -16.02 12.57 -8.17
CA GLY A 165 -15.01 12.62 -9.23
C GLY A 165 -15.12 11.48 -10.24
N ALA A 166 -14.10 11.32 -11.08
CA ALA A 166 -14.04 10.22 -12.05
C ALA A 166 -13.93 8.87 -11.32
N VAL A 167 -14.97 8.03 -11.42
CA VAL A 167 -14.98 6.71 -10.77
C VAL A 167 -13.89 5.80 -11.34
N LYS A 168 -13.15 5.14 -10.45
CA LYS A 168 -12.24 4.04 -10.74
C LYS A 168 -12.71 2.79 -10.01
N ARG A 169 -13.04 1.74 -10.74
CA ARG A 169 -13.40 0.46 -10.13
C ARG A 169 -12.13 -0.26 -9.68
N VAL A 170 -12.07 -0.63 -8.41
CA VAL A 170 -10.97 -1.34 -7.77
C VAL A 170 -11.43 -2.76 -7.44
N ARG A 171 -10.70 -3.76 -7.94
CA ARG A 171 -10.83 -5.15 -7.48
C ARG A 171 -9.70 -5.50 -6.54
N VAL A 172 -10.03 -6.13 -5.42
CA VAL A 172 -9.04 -6.61 -4.44
C VAL A 172 -8.85 -8.11 -4.61
N GLU A 173 -7.59 -8.54 -4.61
CA GLU A 173 -7.17 -9.92 -4.83
C GLU A 173 -6.10 -10.31 -3.80
N VAL A 174 -6.09 -11.58 -3.39
CA VAL A 174 -5.09 -12.15 -2.48
C VAL A 174 -4.61 -13.49 -3.05
N GLU A 175 -3.31 -13.76 -2.99
CA GLU A 175 -2.77 -15.08 -3.38
C GLU A 175 -3.29 -16.19 -2.46
N GLY A 176 -3.66 -17.33 -3.05
CA GLY A 176 -4.10 -18.51 -2.31
C GLY A 176 -3.02 -19.05 -1.37
N GLY A 177 -3.45 -19.51 -0.20
CA GLY A 177 -2.57 -20.09 0.83
C GLY A 177 -1.90 -19.08 1.76
N LEU A 178 -2.08 -17.77 1.56
CA LEU A 178 -1.63 -16.76 2.51
C LEU A 178 -2.51 -16.74 3.78
N ALA A 179 -1.89 -16.46 4.93
CA ALA A 179 -2.58 -16.31 6.22
C ALA A 179 -3.28 -14.94 6.32
N VAL A 180 -4.29 -14.71 5.48
CA VAL A 180 -4.96 -13.41 5.29
C VAL A 180 -6.48 -13.54 5.29
N ASP A 181 -7.15 -12.70 6.08
CA ASP A 181 -8.57 -12.36 5.97
C ASP A 181 -8.73 -11.35 4.81
N GLY A 182 -9.12 -11.86 3.64
CA GLY A 182 -9.25 -11.07 2.43
C GLY A 182 -10.27 -9.94 2.54
N GLU A 183 -11.35 -10.12 3.31
CA GLU A 183 -12.37 -9.09 3.49
C GLU A 183 -11.85 -7.90 4.30
N ARG A 184 -11.07 -8.16 5.35
CA ARG A 184 -10.40 -7.10 6.10
C ARG A 184 -9.30 -6.42 5.29
N PHE A 185 -8.52 -7.18 4.53
CA PHE A 185 -7.53 -6.60 3.61
C PHE A 185 -8.21 -5.66 2.59
N ALA A 186 -9.32 -6.10 1.98
CA ALA A 186 -10.10 -5.28 1.06
C ALA A 186 -10.76 -4.08 1.74
N ALA A 187 -11.24 -4.22 2.98
CA ALA A 187 -11.75 -3.10 3.77
C ALA A 187 -10.66 -2.07 4.07
N PHE A 188 -9.45 -2.51 4.44
CA PHE A 188 -8.29 -1.63 4.64
C PHE A 188 -7.95 -0.89 3.33
N VAL A 189 -7.78 -1.61 2.22
CA VAL A 189 -7.44 -1.01 0.90
C VAL A 189 -8.46 0.06 0.49
N MET A 190 -9.76 -0.24 0.60
CA MET A 190 -10.79 0.73 0.21
C MET A 190 -10.95 1.88 1.19
N ALA A 191 -10.64 1.67 2.48
CA ALA A 191 -10.58 2.75 3.47
C ALA A 191 -9.39 3.68 3.21
N THR A 192 -8.21 3.15 2.84
CA THR A 192 -7.06 3.97 2.44
C THR A 192 -7.36 4.81 1.20
N LEU A 193 -7.91 4.19 0.14
CA LEU A 193 -8.11 4.88 -1.14
C LEU A 193 -9.20 5.97 -1.10
N ASN A 194 -10.20 5.80 -0.22
CA ASN A 194 -11.29 6.75 -0.02
C ASN A 194 -11.16 7.55 1.30
N ASP A 195 -9.98 7.56 1.93
CA ASP A 195 -9.66 8.46 3.05
C ASP A 195 -9.72 9.93 2.59
N PRO A 196 -10.18 10.89 3.41
CA PRO A 196 -10.19 12.32 3.06
C PRO A 196 -8.84 12.92 2.63
N ARG A 197 -7.72 12.28 3.00
CA ARG A 197 -6.35 12.64 2.60
C ARG A 197 -5.84 11.84 1.40
N GLY A 198 -6.61 10.84 0.96
CA GLY A 198 -6.33 9.96 -0.17
C GLY A 198 -6.50 10.65 -1.53
N TRP A 199 -6.30 9.91 -2.62
CA TRP A 199 -6.26 10.49 -3.98
C TRP A 199 -7.53 11.22 -4.42
N GLY A 200 -8.68 10.97 -3.78
CA GLY A 200 -9.94 11.66 -4.06
C GLY A 200 -10.13 13.03 -3.38
N ALA A 201 -9.18 13.49 -2.56
CA ALA A 201 -9.31 14.70 -1.74
C ALA A 201 -9.57 15.99 -2.55
N ASP A 202 -9.01 16.08 -3.76
CA ASP A 202 -9.21 17.22 -4.67
C ASP A 202 -10.49 17.12 -5.51
N GLY A 203 -11.28 16.05 -5.33
CA GLY A 203 -12.50 15.76 -6.08
C GLY A 203 -12.28 15.19 -7.49
N SER A 204 -11.04 14.91 -7.90
CA SER A 204 -10.74 14.42 -9.26
C SER A 204 -11.16 12.96 -9.50
N VAL A 205 -11.15 12.13 -8.46
CA VAL A 205 -11.33 10.66 -8.54
C VAL A 205 -12.16 10.14 -7.35
N SER A 206 -12.82 9.00 -7.52
CA SER A 206 -13.33 8.19 -6.39
C SER A 206 -13.24 6.69 -6.71
N PHE A 207 -13.14 5.85 -5.67
CA PHE A 207 -12.84 4.43 -5.84
C PHE A 207 -14.02 3.53 -5.44
N ASP A 208 -14.62 2.88 -6.43
CA ASP A 208 -15.69 1.89 -6.27
C ASP A 208 -15.08 0.49 -6.12
N ARG A 209 -15.40 -0.25 -5.06
CA ARG A 209 -15.04 -1.66 -4.92
C ARG A 209 -15.88 -2.51 -5.88
N THR A 210 -15.26 -3.47 -6.55
CA THR A 210 -15.95 -4.52 -7.31
C THR A 210 -15.18 -5.85 -7.28
N ASP A 211 -15.90 -6.96 -7.36
CA ASP A 211 -15.38 -8.31 -7.58
C ASP A 211 -15.41 -8.73 -9.06
N SER A 212 -15.87 -7.84 -9.95
CA SER A 212 -16.03 -8.08 -11.39
C SER A 212 -14.95 -7.35 -12.21
N ASP A 213 -15.24 -6.97 -13.46
CA ASP A 213 -14.33 -6.17 -14.28
C ASP A 213 -14.02 -4.82 -13.59
N ALA A 214 -12.74 -4.52 -13.48
CA ALA A 214 -12.22 -3.37 -12.75
C ALA A 214 -11.21 -2.57 -13.58
N ASP A 215 -11.06 -1.29 -13.28
CA ASP A 215 -10.10 -0.39 -13.92
C ASP A 215 -8.72 -0.46 -13.25
N LEU A 216 -8.69 -0.88 -11.98
CA LEU A 216 -7.53 -1.06 -11.12
C LEU A 216 -7.65 -2.38 -10.33
N ARG A 217 -6.54 -3.09 -10.12
CA ARG A 217 -6.44 -4.27 -9.24
C ARG A 217 -5.48 -3.97 -8.10
N VAL A 218 -5.84 -4.26 -6.86
CA VAL A 218 -4.93 -4.26 -5.71
C VAL A 218 -4.73 -5.71 -5.26
N VAL A 219 -3.49 -6.18 -5.28
CA VAL A 219 -3.14 -7.59 -5.11
C VAL A 219 -2.22 -7.74 -3.90
N LEU A 220 -2.49 -8.66 -2.98
CA LEU A 220 -1.54 -9.06 -1.93
C LEU A 220 -0.96 -10.45 -2.26
N ALA A 221 0.36 -10.54 -2.40
CA ALA A 221 1.05 -11.74 -2.89
C ALA A 221 2.38 -12.00 -2.17
N SER A 222 2.83 -13.25 -2.24
CA SER A 222 4.16 -13.71 -1.78
C SER A 222 5.30 -13.09 -2.59
N PRO A 223 6.52 -12.99 -2.03
CA PRO A 223 7.71 -12.46 -2.70
C PRO A 223 7.92 -12.94 -4.15
N ASP A 224 7.79 -14.24 -4.43
CA ASP A 224 8.05 -14.80 -5.75
C ASP A 224 6.96 -14.40 -6.77
N LEU A 225 5.68 -14.42 -6.38
CA LEU A 225 4.58 -14.00 -7.25
C LEU A 225 4.59 -12.48 -7.50
N VAL A 226 5.07 -11.68 -6.54
CA VAL A 226 5.32 -10.24 -6.76
C VAL A 226 6.38 -10.05 -7.83
N ASP A 227 7.51 -10.76 -7.77
CA ASP A 227 8.57 -10.67 -8.77
C ASP A 227 8.10 -11.09 -10.17
N GLU A 228 7.20 -12.08 -10.30
CA GLU A 228 6.56 -12.42 -11.59
C GLU A 228 5.64 -11.28 -12.09
N LEU A 229 4.68 -10.84 -11.27
CA LEU A 229 3.70 -9.81 -11.68
C LEU A 229 4.36 -8.44 -11.94
N CYS A 230 5.48 -8.15 -11.27
CA CYS A 230 6.23 -6.91 -11.44
C CYS A 230 7.21 -6.93 -12.63
N ALA A 231 7.59 -8.09 -13.17
CA ALA A 231 8.57 -8.22 -14.25
C ALA A 231 8.23 -7.36 -15.50
N PRO A 232 9.14 -6.49 -15.98
CA PRO A 232 10.59 -6.52 -15.77
C PRO A 232 11.11 -5.61 -14.64
N LEU A 233 10.26 -5.09 -13.75
CA LEU A 233 10.74 -4.38 -12.56
C LEU A 233 11.37 -5.39 -11.59
N ALA A 234 12.59 -5.10 -11.12
CA ALA A 234 13.30 -5.96 -10.19
C ALA A 234 12.89 -5.66 -8.74
N THR A 235 11.79 -6.27 -8.29
CA THR A 235 11.30 -6.18 -6.90
C THR A 235 12.14 -7.03 -5.91
N ASN A 236 12.89 -8.02 -6.41
CA ASN A 236 13.88 -8.83 -5.67
C ASN A 236 13.30 -9.52 -4.41
N GLY A 237 12.03 -9.93 -4.47
CA GLY A 237 11.24 -10.46 -3.37
C GLY A 237 10.96 -9.47 -2.23
N LYS A 238 11.34 -8.19 -2.36
CA LYS A 238 11.50 -7.26 -1.24
C LYS A 238 10.62 -6.01 -1.26
N VAL A 239 10.02 -5.64 -2.38
CA VAL A 239 9.15 -4.47 -2.49
C VAL A 239 7.96 -4.75 -3.40
N SER A 240 6.99 -3.85 -3.36
CA SER A 240 5.77 -3.83 -4.16
C SER A 240 5.99 -3.18 -5.55
N CYS A 241 4.97 -3.18 -6.42
CA CYS A 241 4.97 -2.34 -7.63
C CYS A 241 3.56 -1.98 -8.13
N GLY A 242 3.43 -0.80 -8.74
CA GLY A 242 2.24 -0.38 -9.51
C GLY A 242 2.49 -0.36 -11.02
N ARG A 243 1.89 -1.29 -11.78
CA ARG A 243 2.00 -1.36 -13.26
C ARG A 243 0.90 -2.20 -13.90
N ASN A 244 0.68 -2.03 -15.21
CA ASN A 244 -0.24 -2.85 -16.03
C ASN A 244 -1.70 -2.91 -15.50
N GLY A 245 -2.13 -1.97 -14.66
CA GLY A 245 -3.42 -2.01 -13.96
C GLY A 245 -3.41 -2.76 -12.61
N HIS A 246 -2.26 -3.25 -12.16
CA HIS A 246 -2.05 -3.94 -10.88
C HIS A 246 -1.20 -3.09 -9.92
N ALA A 247 -1.68 -2.91 -8.69
CA ALA A 247 -0.92 -2.48 -7.52
C ALA A 247 -0.60 -3.74 -6.72
N VAL A 248 0.58 -4.31 -6.94
CA VAL A 248 1.01 -5.59 -6.38
C VAL A 248 1.77 -5.33 -5.09
N LEU A 249 1.12 -5.59 -3.96
CA LEU A 249 1.64 -5.42 -2.62
C LEU A 249 2.38 -6.69 -2.18
N ASN A 250 3.63 -6.53 -1.77
CA ASN A 250 4.45 -7.64 -1.30
C ASN A 250 4.14 -7.98 0.16
N LEU A 251 3.81 -9.24 0.45
CA LEU A 251 3.47 -9.71 1.81
C LEU A 251 4.58 -9.44 2.84
N LEU A 252 5.86 -9.54 2.45
CA LEU A 252 6.99 -9.19 3.32
C LEU A 252 6.82 -7.77 3.86
N ARG A 253 6.45 -6.83 2.98
CA ARG A 253 6.21 -5.44 3.32
C ARG A 253 4.88 -5.21 4.03
N TRP A 254 3.86 -6.00 3.72
CA TRP A 254 2.59 -5.97 4.46
C TRP A 254 2.76 -6.40 5.92
N VAL A 255 3.65 -7.36 6.21
CA VAL A 255 3.95 -7.86 7.56
C VAL A 255 5.00 -6.98 8.28
N GLU A 256 6.18 -6.79 7.69
CA GLU A 256 7.35 -6.18 8.34
C GLU A 256 7.41 -4.65 8.21
N GLY A 257 6.73 -4.07 7.23
CA GLY A 257 6.72 -2.62 7.00
C GLY A 257 7.99 -2.07 6.32
N SER A 258 8.50 -0.96 6.82
CA SER A 258 9.76 -0.34 6.39
C SER A 258 10.48 0.29 7.58
N PRO A 259 11.82 0.17 7.72
CA PRO A 259 12.57 0.84 8.78
C PRO A 259 12.35 2.35 8.86
N ALA A 260 11.92 2.99 7.76
CA ALA A 260 11.53 4.40 7.73
C ALA A 260 10.31 4.73 8.62
N TYR A 261 9.44 3.76 8.91
CA TYR A 261 8.21 3.93 9.71
C TYR A 261 8.34 3.35 11.13
N GLY A 262 9.39 2.57 11.42
CA GLY A 262 9.49 1.82 12.68
C GLY A 262 8.28 0.90 12.88
N ASP A 263 7.74 0.89 14.09
CA ASP A 263 6.58 0.06 14.47
C ASP A 263 5.24 0.56 13.89
N ALA A 264 5.23 1.69 13.16
CA ALA A 264 4.01 2.30 12.61
C ALA A 264 3.50 1.57 11.34
N LEU A 265 3.11 0.30 11.50
CA LEU A 265 2.68 -0.58 10.42
C LEU A 265 1.42 -0.07 9.70
N SER A 266 0.38 0.38 10.41
CA SER A 266 -0.83 0.91 9.77
C SER A 266 -0.55 2.13 8.87
N PRO A 267 0.20 3.17 9.31
CA PRO A 267 0.69 4.22 8.41
C PRO A 267 1.48 3.68 7.21
N TYR A 268 2.42 2.74 7.39
CA TYR A 268 3.16 2.18 6.25
C TYR A 268 2.27 1.42 5.25
N ARG A 269 1.27 0.69 5.72
CA ARG A 269 0.30 -0.02 4.88
C ARG A 269 -0.55 0.95 4.05
N ASN A 270 -0.95 2.08 4.64
CA ASN A 270 -1.61 3.17 3.90
C ASN A 270 -0.68 3.77 2.83
N TYR A 271 0.60 4.02 3.16
CA TYR A 271 1.61 4.44 2.18
C TYR A 271 1.69 3.46 1.02
N LEU A 272 1.77 2.16 1.29
CA LEU A 272 2.02 1.14 0.28
C LEU A 272 0.86 1.04 -0.73
N VAL A 273 -0.39 1.04 -0.23
CA VAL A 273 -1.59 1.06 -1.08
C VAL A 273 -1.63 2.33 -1.93
N ASN A 274 -1.44 3.50 -1.31
CA ASN A 274 -1.51 4.78 -2.01
C ASN A 274 -0.38 4.97 -3.04
N HIS A 275 0.83 4.50 -2.75
CA HIS A 275 1.99 4.61 -3.65
C HIS A 275 1.81 3.76 -4.91
N GLU A 276 1.51 2.47 -4.77
CA GLU A 276 1.37 1.59 -5.94
C GLU A 276 0.13 1.94 -6.78
N VAL A 277 -0.97 2.38 -6.17
CA VAL A 277 -2.13 2.93 -6.91
C VAL A 277 -1.80 4.28 -7.56
N GLY A 278 -0.97 5.11 -6.92
CA GLY A 278 -0.46 6.36 -7.51
C GLY A 278 0.25 6.16 -8.85
N HIS A 279 1.03 5.09 -8.99
CA HIS A 279 1.62 4.72 -10.29
C HIS A 279 0.57 4.36 -11.35
N LEU A 280 -0.53 3.69 -10.98
CA LEU A 280 -1.63 3.37 -11.90
C LEU A 280 -2.44 4.61 -12.31
N LEU A 281 -2.52 5.61 -11.43
CA LEU A 281 -3.08 6.94 -11.74
C LEU A 281 -2.12 7.80 -12.58
N GLY A 282 -0.89 7.35 -12.81
CA GLY A 282 0.11 8.00 -13.67
C GLY A 282 1.14 8.87 -12.94
N HIS A 283 1.17 8.85 -11.60
CA HIS A 283 2.15 9.61 -10.82
C HIS A 283 3.52 8.90 -10.82
N PRO A 284 4.60 9.54 -11.32
CA PRO A 284 5.95 8.99 -11.24
C PRO A 284 6.56 9.20 -9.86
N HIS A 285 7.68 8.53 -9.59
CA HIS A 285 8.44 8.77 -8.36
C HIS A 285 8.85 10.24 -8.19
N GLN A 286 8.79 10.72 -6.94
CA GLN A 286 9.17 12.08 -6.54
C GLN A 286 10.36 12.03 -5.58
N ARG A 287 11.03 13.18 -5.40
CA ARG A 287 12.20 13.32 -4.52
C ARG A 287 11.82 14.08 -3.25
N CYS A 288 12.46 13.75 -2.13
CA CYS A 288 12.40 14.52 -0.89
C CYS A 288 12.71 16.01 -1.17
N PRO A 289 11.83 16.98 -0.83
CA PRO A 289 12.09 18.40 -1.06
C PRO A 289 13.17 18.99 -0.15
N GLY A 290 13.42 18.42 1.04
CA GLY A 290 14.51 18.85 1.90
C GLY A 290 14.51 18.19 3.29
N PRO A 291 15.58 18.37 4.09
CA PRO A 291 15.67 17.80 5.44
C PRO A 291 14.53 18.23 6.36
N GLY A 292 13.94 17.26 7.07
CA GLY A 292 12.83 17.47 8.00
C GLY A 292 11.49 17.82 7.34
N GLN A 293 11.43 17.95 6.01
CA GLN A 293 10.18 18.16 5.28
C GLN A 293 9.39 16.86 5.19
N VAL A 294 8.07 16.97 5.04
CA VAL A 294 7.19 15.84 4.74
C VAL A 294 7.58 15.23 3.40
N ALA A 295 7.79 13.91 3.35
CA ALA A 295 8.05 13.22 2.09
C ALA A 295 6.83 13.35 1.16
N PRO A 296 7.01 13.58 -0.15
CA PRO A 296 5.94 13.35 -1.09
C PRO A 296 5.57 11.87 -1.08
N LEU A 297 4.28 11.52 -1.18
CA LEU A 297 3.83 10.12 -1.21
C LEU A 297 4.61 9.29 -2.24
N MET A 298 4.89 9.85 -3.41
CA MET A 298 5.58 9.17 -4.49
C MET A 298 7.11 9.09 -4.30
N GLN A 299 7.65 9.49 -3.14
CA GLN A 299 9.00 9.08 -2.74
C GLN A 299 9.03 7.58 -2.40
N GLN A 300 10.14 6.90 -2.70
CA GLN A 300 10.34 5.47 -2.44
C GLN A 300 10.63 5.16 -0.95
N GLN A 301 9.68 5.44 -0.06
CA GLN A 301 9.82 5.31 1.40
C GLN A 301 9.95 3.85 1.88
N SER A 302 9.64 2.85 1.02
CA SER A 302 10.03 1.45 1.23
C SER A 302 11.54 1.21 1.24
N TYR A 303 12.34 2.08 0.59
CA TYR A 303 13.80 2.02 0.57
C TYR A 303 14.42 3.02 1.54
N SER A 304 14.04 4.30 1.44
CA SER A 304 14.48 5.36 2.37
C SER A 304 13.57 6.58 2.29
N VAL A 305 13.28 7.17 3.46
CA VAL A 305 12.61 8.46 3.57
C VAL A 305 13.59 9.62 3.78
N THR A 306 14.70 9.35 4.48
CA THR A 306 15.74 10.32 4.86
C THR A 306 16.26 11.10 3.64
N PRO A 307 16.36 12.44 3.70
CA PRO A 307 16.27 13.28 4.90
C PRO A 307 14.86 13.82 5.24
N CYS A 308 13.82 13.39 4.53
CA CYS A 308 12.42 13.75 4.82
C CYS A 308 11.81 12.90 5.94
N THR A 309 10.62 13.27 6.41
CA THR A 309 9.79 12.50 7.35
C THR A 309 8.76 11.62 6.62
N PRO A 310 8.33 10.48 7.20
CA PRO A 310 7.35 9.57 6.58
C PRO A 310 6.01 10.23 6.27
N ASN A 311 5.42 9.87 5.12
CA ASN A 311 4.10 10.33 4.71
C ASN A 311 3.35 9.26 3.88
N PRO A 312 2.19 8.78 4.35
CA PRO A 312 1.37 7.81 3.64
C PRO A 312 0.24 8.40 2.78
N TRP A 313 0.11 9.73 2.71
CA TRP A 313 -1.02 10.40 2.05
C TRP A 313 -0.59 11.33 0.90
N PRO A 314 -1.36 11.39 -0.20
CA PRO A 314 -1.17 12.41 -1.23
C PRO A 314 -1.55 13.82 -0.74
N HIS A 315 -2.57 13.94 0.12
CA HIS A 315 -3.04 15.22 0.68
C HIS A 315 -3.03 15.18 2.23
N PRO A 316 -1.86 15.20 2.89
CA PRO A 316 -1.74 14.96 4.33
C PRO A 316 -2.41 16.02 5.24
N GLU A 317 -2.72 17.21 4.70
CA GLU A 317 -3.30 18.35 5.42
C GLU A 317 -4.83 18.49 5.25
N SER A 318 -5.53 17.41 4.84
CA SER A 318 -6.98 17.37 4.55
C SER A 318 -7.80 16.62 5.60
#